data_AF-A0A1I2UDP2-F1
#
_entry.id   AF-A0A1I2UDP2-F1
#
_cell.length_a   1.000
_cell.length_b   1.000
_cell.length_c   1.000
_cell.angle_alpha   90.00
_cell.angle_beta   90.00
_cell.angle_gamma   90.00
#
_symmetry.space_group_name_H-M   'P 1'
#
loop_
_entity.id
_entity.type
_entity.pdbx_description
1 polymer ?
#
loop_
_entity_poly.entity_id
_entity_poly.type
_entity_poly.pdbx_seq_one_letter_code
_entity_poly.pdbx_strand_id
1 'polypeptide(L)'
;MKAKTIFVILITCLLTIFLMVNRDAVEFNFLIGAPVPVSKLLVIGVCILIGFILGFIVGRPRKTISSYDAEIEKGYPTNENKSALSDEDRDYIS
;
A
#
# COMPACT_ATOMS: atom_id res chain seq x y z
N MET A 1 30.75 8.52 -17.05
CA MET A 1 29.63 8.21 -16.13
C MET A 1 28.70 9.41 -16.05
N LYS A 2 27.37 9.23 -16.00
CA LYS A 2 26.44 10.35 -15.84
C LYS A 2 26.57 10.91 -14.41
N ALA A 3 26.34 12.21 -14.22
CA ALA A 3 26.43 12.84 -12.89
C ALA A 3 25.58 12.11 -11.83
N LYS A 4 24.40 11.60 -12.23
CA LYS A 4 23.55 10.76 -11.38
C LYS A 4 24.26 9.50 -10.85
N THR A 5 25.11 8.87 -11.65
CA THR A 5 25.84 7.66 -11.25
C THR A 5 26.90 7.99 -10.21
N ILE A 6 27.66 9.07 -10.43
CA ILE A 6 28.69 9.53 -9.50
C ILE A 6 28.04 9.94 -8.17
N PHE A 7 26.91 10.66 -8.22
CA PHE A 7 26.13 11.03 -7.04
C PHE A 7 25.66 9.81 -6.25
N VAL A 8 25.08 8.80 -6.91
CA VAL A 8 24.65 7.56 -6.25
C VAL A 8 25.83 6.84 -5.60
N ILE A 9 26.98 6.77 -6.27
CA ILE A 9 28.20 6.17 -5.71
C ILE A 9 28.68 6.93 -4.48
N LEU A 10 28.71 8.26 -4.51
CA LEU A 10 29.13 9.07 -3.35
C LEU A 10 28.20 8.86 -2.15
N ILE A 11 26.89 8.90 -2.38
CA ILE A 11 25.91 8.65 -1.33
C ILE A 11 26.04 7.24 -0.75
N THR A 12 26.19 6.23 -1.59
CA THR A 12 26.34 4.84 -1.12
C THR A 12 27.63 4.62 -0.35
N CYS A 13 28.76 5.22 -0.76
CA CYS A 13 30.00 5.20 0.01
C CYS A 13 29.83 5.88 1.38
N LEU A 14 29.26 7.09 1.41
CA LEU A 14 29.00 7.82 2.66
C LEU A 14 28.08 7.03 3.59
N LEU A 15 26.99 6.46 3.07
CA LEU A 15 26.07 5.63 3.83
C LEU A 15 26.78 4.40 4.39
N THR A 16 27.62 3.73 3.59
CA THR A 16 28.34 2.54 4.03
C THR A 16 29.32 2.88 5.16
N ILE A 17 30.07 3.97 5.05
CA ILE A 17 30.98 4.45 6.10
C ILE A 17 30.19 4.78 7.36
N PHE A 18 29.09 5.52 7.23
CA PHE A 18 28.22 5.86 8.35
C PHE A 18 27.72 4.61 9.08
N LEU A 19 27.25 3.60 8.33
CA LEU A 19 26.80 2.34 8.89
C LEU A 19 27.95 1.57 9.55
N MET A 20 29.16 1.57 9.00
CA MET A 20 30.32 0.90 9.60
C MET A 20 30.77 1.55 10.90
N VAL A 21 30.80 2.88 10.96
CA VAL A 21 31.22 3.64 12.15
C VAL A 21 30.22 3.50 13.30
N ASN A 22 28.94 3.33 13.01
CA ASN A 22 27.87 3.25 14.01
C ASN A 22 27.43 1.81 14.34
N ARG A 23 28.29 0.79 14.16
CA ARG A 23 27.93 -0.63 14.39
C ARG A 23 27.89 -1.08 15.85
N ASP A 24 27.99 -0.18 16.81
CA ASP A 24 27.98 -0.52 18.23
C ASP A 24 26.86 -1.50 18.60
N ALA A 25 27.24 -2.49 19.41
CA ALA A 25 26.30 -3.43 19.99
C ALA A 25 25.63 -2.83 21.24
N VAL A 26 24.38 -3.24 21.46
CA VAL A 26 23.63 -3.05 22.70
C VAL A 26 23.16 -4.41 23.17
N GLU A 27 23.24 -4.64 24.48
CA GLU A 27 22.72 -5.86 25.10
C GLU A 27 21.20 -5.83 25.11
N PHE A 28 20.58 -6.82 24.46
CA PHE A 28 19.13 -7.02 24.49
C PHE A 28 18.75 -8.11 25.47
N ASN A 29 17.97 -7.74 26.48
CA ASN A 29 17.31 -8.68 27.37
C ASN A 29 16.04 -9.19 26.70
N PHE A 30 16.10 -10.39 26.13
CA PHE A 30 14.92 -11.07 25.62
C PHE A 30 14.11 -11.67 26.78
N LEU A 31 12.80 -11.85 26.57
CA LEU A 31 11.89 -12.42 27.58
C LEU A 31 12.30 -13.83 28.03
N ILE A 32 13.06 -14.54 27.20
CA ILE A 32 13.59 -15.88 27.45
C ILE A 32 15.05 -15.90 26.99
N GLY A 33 15.96 -16.34 27.87
CA GLY A 33 17.38 -16.51 27.55
C GLY A 33 18.31 -15.48 28.18
N ALA A 34 19.61 -15.62 27.89
CA ALA A 34 20.63 -14.68 28.33
C ALA A 34 20.63 -13.40 27.46
N PRO A 35 21.18 -12.28 27.96
CA PRO A 35 21.37 -11.08 27.14
C PRO A 35 22.18 -11.39 25.89
N VAL A 36 21.74 -10.85 24.75
CA VAL A 36 22.45 -11.03 23.47
C VAL A 36 22.87 -9.65 22.94
N PRO A 37 24.14 -9.48 22.54
CA PRO A 37 24.59 -8.25 21.91
C PRO A 37 24.03 -8.16 20.49
N VAL A 38 23.28 -7.10 20.22
CA VAL A 38 22.69 -6.80 18.90
C VAL A 38 23.11 -5.41 18.45
N SER A 39 23.42 -5.22 17.16
CA SER A 39 23.82 -3.91 16.63
C SER A 39 22.66 -2.90 16.71
N LYS A 40 22.93 -1.68 17.21
CA LYS A 40 21.95 -0.58 17.27
C LYS A 40 21.29 -0.29 15.92
N LEU A 41 22.06 -0.39 14.84
CA LEU A 41 21.58 -0.17 13.48
C LEU A 41 20.57 -1.23 13.05
N LEU A 42 20.77 -2.50 13.45
CA LEU A 42 19.84 -3.58 13.16
C LEU A 42 18.51 -3.34 13.86
N VAL A 43 18.57 -2.93 15.13
CA VAL A 43 17.38 -2.61 15.94
C VAL A 43 16.56 -1.51 15.28
N ILE A 44 17.19 -0.39 14.95
CA ILE A 44 16.52 0.73 14.29
C ILE A 44 15.93 0.29 12.94
N GLY A 45 16.69 -0.48 12.15
CA GLY A 45 16.22 -1.01 10.86
C GLY A 45 14.97 -1.89 10.99
N VAL A 46 14.95 -2.80 11.97
CA VAL A 46 13.79 -3.65 12.25
C VAL A 46 12.59 -2.83 12.74
N CYS A 47 12.81 -1.86 13.63
CA CYS A 47 11.75 -0.97 14.11
C CYS A 47 11.13 -0.16 12.97
N ILE A 48 11.94 0.39 12.06
CA ILE A 48 11.45 1.12 10.88
C ILE A 48 10.64 0.20 9.97
N LEU A 49 11.13 -1.02 9.73
CA LEU A 49 10.44 -1.99 8.88
C LEU A 49 9.07 -2.38 9.46
N ILE A 50 9.01 -2.71 10.76
CA ILE A 50 7.76 -3.03 11.45
C ILE A 50 6.81 -1.83 11.43
N GLY A 51 7.32 -0.64 11.78
CA GLY A 51 6.54 0.61 11.75
C GLY A 51 5.98 0.92 10.37
N PHE A 52 6.77 0.70 9.31
CA PHE A 52 6.31 0.85 7.93
C PHE A 52 5.22 -0.15 7.57
N ILE A 53 5.38 -1.44 7.92
CA ILE A 53 4.36 -2.48 7.67
C ILE A 53 3.06 -2.13 8.39
N LEU A 54 3.13 -1.79 9.68
CA LEU A 54 1.96 -1.41 10.46
C LEU A 54 1.30 -0.14 9.91
N GLY A 55 2.10 0.89 9.59
CA GLY A 55 1.63 2.13 8.97
C GLY A 55 0.97 1.89 7.61
N PHE A 56 1.49 0.97 6.81
CA PHE A 56 0.91 0.58 5.53
C PHE A 56 -0.43 -0.15 5.71
N ILE A 57 -0.51 -1.08 6.66
CA ILE A 57 -1.75 -1.83 6.95
C ILE A 57 -2.84 -0.88 7.48
N VAL A 58 -2.50 -0.03 8.45
CA VAL A 58 -3.45 0.93 9.07
C VAL A 58 -3.80 2.06 8.11
N GLY A 59 -2.82 2.57 7.36
CA GLY A 59 -2.99 3.68 6.43
C GLY A 59 -3.66 3.29 5.11
N ARG A 60 -3.91 2.00 4.86
CA ARG A 60 -4.60 1.55 3.64
C ARG A 60 -6.04 2.08 3.64
N PRO A 61 -6.39 3.03 2.76
CA PRO A 61 -7.75 3.54 2.70
C PRO A 61 -8.69 2.38 2.37
N ARG A 62 -9.65 2.10 3.26
CA ARG A 62 -10.72 1.14 2.95
C ARG A 62 -11.56 1.79 1.86
N LYS A 63 -11.84 1.05 0.78
CA LYS A 63 -12.83 1.50 -0.21
C LYS A 63 -14.12 1.78 0.56
N THR A 64 -14.55 3.04 0.57
CA THR A 64 -15.92 3.36 0.92
C THR A 64 -16.77 2.56 -0.06
N ILE A 65 -17.51 1.59 0.45
CA ILE A 65 -18.53 0.94 -0.35
C ILE A 65 -19.49 2.07 -0.70
N SER A 66 -19.46 2.52 -1.96
CA SER A 66 -20.50 3.39 -2.51
C SER A 66 -21.77 2.56 -2.42
N SER A 67 -22.52 2.73 -1.34
CA SER A 67 -23.71 1.95 -1.00
C SER A 67 -24.90 2.29 -1.91
N TYR A 68 -24.66 2.91 -3.06
CA TYR A 68 -25.69 3.37 -3.99
C TYR A 68 -25.68 2.66 -5.34
N ASP A 69 -24.61 1.97 -5.73
CA ASP A 69 -24.53 1.38 -7.08
C ASP A 69 -24.93 -0.11 -7.14
N ALA A 70 -24.93 -0.82 -6.02
CA ALA A 70 -25.17 -2.27 -6.02
C ALA A 70 -26.65 -2.67 -6.24
N GLU A 71 -27.59 -1.74 -6.03
CA GLU A 71 -29.02 -1.99 -6.23
C GLU A 71 -29.51 -1.60 -7.64
N ILE A 72 -28.82 -0.67 -8.31
CA ILE A 72 -29.20 -0.23 -9.68
C ILE A 72 -28.86 -1.31 -10.72
N GLU A 73 -27.80 -2.09 -10.50
CA GLU A 73 -27.37 -3.12 -11.46
C GLU A 73 -28.21 -4.41 -11.40
N LYS A 74 -28.92 -4.68 -10.29
CA LYS A 74 -29.77 -5.87 -10.14
C LYS A 74 -31.16 -5.75 -10.76
N GLY A 75 -31.59 -4.54 -11.14
CA GLY A 75 -32.96 -4.26 -11.58
C GLY A 75 -33.15 -4.15 -13.10
N TYR A 76 -32.09 -4.10 -13.90
CA TYR A 76 -32.20 -3.91 -15.35
C TYR A 76 -32.03 -5.22 -16.11
N PRO A 77 -33.11 -5.78 -16.70
CA PRO A 77 -32.97 -6.86 -17.67
C PRO A 77 -32.19 -6.32 -18.87
N THR A 78 -30.97 -6.83 -19.03
CA THR A 78 -30.15 -6.57 -20.21
C THR A 78 -30.74 -7.37 -21.37
N ASN A 79 -31.14 -6.66 -22.42
CA ASN A 79 -31.74 -7.13 -23.67
C ASN A 79 -33.26 -7.41 -23.63
N GLU A 80 -34.03 -6.50 -24.19
CA GLU A 80 -34.86 -6.82 -25.35
C GLU A 80 -35.20 -5.53 -26.12
N ASN A 81 -34.67 -5.40 -27.33
CA ASN A 81 -35.15 -4.45 -28.34
C ASN A 81 -36.55 -4.89 -28.79
N LYS A 82 -37.57 -4.64 -27.97
CA LYS A 82 -38.96 -4.63 -28.41
C LYS A 82 -39.55 -3.32 -27.92
N SER A 83 -39.87 -2.48 -28.88
CA SER A 83 -40.68 -1.27 -28.71
C SER A 83 -41.76 -1.51 -27.65
N ALA A 84 -41.58 -0.90 -26.49
CA ALA A 84 -42.47 -1.01 -25.34
C ALA A 84 -43.75 -0.16 -25.48
N LEU A 85 -44.03 0.35 -26.69
CA LEU A 85 -45.24 1.09 -27.00
C LEU A 85 -46.35 0.11 -27.38
N SER A 86 -47.50 0.26 -26.72
CA SER A 86 -48.73 -0.45 -27.09
C SER A 86 -49.17 -0.06 -28.50
N ASP A 87 -49.97 -0.90 -29.13
CA ASP A 87 -50.47 -0.60 -30.49
C ASP A 87 -51.33 0.67 -30.51
N GLU A 88 -52.03 0.98 -29.40
CA GLU A 88 -52.73 2.25 -29.21
C GLU A 88 -51.79 3.46 -29.18
N ASP A 89 -50.64 3.38 -28.49
CA ASP A 89 -49.69 4.50 -28.38
C ASP A 89 -49.00 4.84 -29.72
N ARG A 90 -48.95 3.87 -30.65
CA ARG A 90 -48.31 4.05 -31.96
C ARG A 90 -49.14 4.93 -32.90
N ASP A 91 -50.47 4.81 -32.83
CA ASP A 91 -51.40 5.61 -33.66
C ASP A 91 -51.40 7.09 -33.25
N TYR A 92 -50.98 7.41 -32.01
CA TYR A 92 -50.89 8.79 -31.53
C TYR A 92 -49.64 9.55 -32.01
N ILE A 93 -48.62 8.85 -32.51
CA ILE A 93 -47.34 9.44 -32.94
C ILE A 93 -47.10 9.38 -34.46
N SER A 94 -48.06 8.86 -35.23
CA SER A 94 -48.06 8.82 -36.71
C SER A 94 -48.73 10.03 -37.34
#